data_AF-A0A4R2JVC1-F1
#
_entry.id   AF-A0A4R2JVC1-F1
#
_cell.length_a   1.000
_cell.length_b   1.000
_cell.length_c   1.000
_cell.angle_alpha   90.00
_cell.angle_beta   90.00
_cell.angle_gamma   90.00
#
_symmetry.space_group_name_H-M   'P 1'
#
loop_
_entity.id
_entity.type
_entity.pdbx_description
1 polymer ?
#
loop_
_entity_poly.entity_id
_entity_poly.type
_entity_poly.pdbx_seq_one_letter_code
_entity_poly.pdbx_strand_id
1 'polypeptide(L)'
;MTATVVNGLEVLADEPTEAPMRSRNGSPVLWQQTRTLLLEDGNTVYGCVHCDYTSDNVHSIRPHLNKHRTASAASVAGVDQFGEVTLAEVMRRLADFDEISIEREAWKARATRAERSLSTLRAALRGVAS
;
A
#
# COMPACT_ATOMS: atom_id res chain seq x y z
N MET A 1 -11.52 10.80 14.58
CA MET A 1 -12.54 10.80 15.63
C MET A 1 -13.84 11.26 14.98
N THR A 2 -14.94 10.54 15.18
CA THR A 2 -16.26 10.87 14.61
C THR A 2 -17.10 11.64 15.63
N ALA A 3 -17.96 12.54 15.15
CA ALA A 3 -18.84 13.34 16.01
C ALA A 3 -19.85 12.45 16.76
N THR A 4 -19.99 12.66 18.06
CA THR A 4 -20.99 12.00 18.92
C THR A 4 -22.24 12.85 19.15
N VAL A 5 -22.14 14.16 18.91
CA VAL A 5 -23.23 15.15 19.00
C VAL A 5 -23.15 16.09 17.81
N VAL A 6 -24.28 16.35 17.15
CA VAL A 6 -24.37 17.26 16.00
C VAL A 6 -25.45 18.28 16.26
N ASN A 7 -25.11 19.57 16.30
CA ASN A 7 -26.05 20.66 16.58
C ASN A 7 -26.86 20.49 17.89
N GLY A 8 -26.28 19.82 18.89
CA GLY A 8 -26.94 19.52 20.16
C GLY A 8 -27.81 18.25 20.16
N LEU A 9 -27.91 17.56 19.03
CA LEU A 9 -28.61 16.28 18.88
C LEU A 9 -27.64 15.12 19.04
N GLU A 10 -28.03 14.08 19.77
CA GLU A 10 -27.22 12.89 19.96
C GLU A 10 -27.22 12.00 18.71
N VAL A 11 -26.07 11.38 18.41
CA VAL A 11 -25.93 10.42 17.30
C VAL A 11 -26.33 9.03 17.79
N LEU A 12 -27.43 8.49 17.27
CA LEU A 12 -27.96 7.17 17.60
C LEU A 12 -27.27 6.04 16.85
N ALA A 13 -26.83 6.27 15.61
CA ALA A 13 -26.13 5.27 14.80
C ALA A 13 -25.03 5.93 13.97
N ASP A 14 -23.91 5.22 13.83
CA ASP A 14 -22.74 5.64 13.06
C ASP A 14 -22.30 4.49 12.15
N GLU A 15 -22.63 4.58 10.86
CA GLU A 15 -22.39 3.53 9.87
C GLU A 15 -21.50 4.01 8.72
N PRO A 16 -20.72 3.13 8.06
CA PRO A 16 -19.99 3.52 6.85
C PRO A 16 -20.97 3.91 5.74
N THR A 17 -20.72 5.03 5.06
CA THR A 17 -21.61 5.46 3.98
C THR A 17 -21.48 4.56 2.76
N GLU A 18 -22.60 4.11 2.19
CA GLU A 18 -22.60 3.39 0.92
C GLU A 18 -22.27 4.33 -0.25
N ALA A 19 -21.37 3.89 -1.12
CA ALA A 19 -21.10 4.53 -2.39
C ALA A 19 -22.26 4.25 -3.37
N PRO A 20 -22.51 5.15 -4.33
CA PRO A 20 -23.53 4.95 -5.37
C PRO A 20 -23.19 3.81 -6.35
N MET A 21 -21.98 3.24 -6.27
CA MET A 21 -21.51 2.14 -7.11
C MET A 21 -21.59 0.79 -6.38
N ARG A 22 -21.86 -0.27 -7.14
CA ARG A 22 -21.87 -1.65 -6.64
C ARG A 22 -20.61 -2.39 -7.11
N SER A 23 -20.15 -3.33 -6.31
CA SER A 23 -19.07 -4.25 -6.69
C SER A 23 -19.54 -5.20 -7.80
N ARG A 24 -18.60 -5.87 -8.47
CA ARG A 24 -18.88 -6.84 -9.54
C ARG A 24 -19.82 -7.98 -9.11
N ASN A 25 -19.81 -8.32 -7.83
CA ASN A 25 -20.67 -9.33 -7.21
C ASN A 25 -22.00 -8.76 -6.67
N GLY A 26 -22.31 -7.49 -6.92
CA GLY A 26 -23.52 -6.81 -6.44
C GLY A 26 -23.44 -6.28 -5.01
N SER A 27 -22.36 -6.54 -4.26
CA SER A 27 -22.21 -6.04 -2.90
C SER A 27 -22.09 -4.51 -2.85
N PRO A 28 -22.59 -3.85 -1.79
CA PRO A 28 -22.39 -2.42 -1.58
C PRO A 28 -20.90 -2.09 -1.44
N VAL A 29 -20.44 -1.07 -2.15
CA VAL A 29 -19.12 -0.48 -1.92
C VAL A 29 -19.28 0.58 -0.84
N LEU A 30 -18.48 0.53 0.22
CA LEU A 30 -18.53 1.50 1.30
C LEU A 30 -17.45 2.57 1.12
N TRP A 31 -17.80 3.83 1.36
CA TRP A 31 -16.82 4.90 1.52
C TRP A 31 -16.17 4.78 2.88
N GLN A 32 -14.87 4.49 2.89
CA GLN A 32 -14.14 4.22 4.14
C GLN A 32 -13.99 5.43 5.06
N GLN A 33 -14.05 6.64 4.53
CA GLN A 33 -13.77 7.88 5.27
C GLN A 33 -15.02 8.75 5.51
N THR A 34 -16.16 8.35 4.95
CA THR A 34 -17.44 9.04 5.10
C THR A 34 -18.35 8.17 5.94
N ARG A 35 -18.97 8.79 6.93
CA ARG A 35 -19.88 8.13 7.87
C ARG A 35 -21.29 8.66 7.68
N THR A 36 -22.28 7.80 7.79
CA THR A 36 -23.70 8.16 7.82
C THR A 36 -24.13 8.12 9.28
N LEU A 37 -24.54 9.27 9.81
CA LEU A 37 -24.93 9.44 11.20
C LEU A 37 -26.44 9.63 11.29
N LEU A 38 -27.12 8.80 12.09
CA LEU A 38 -28.52 8.95 12.43
C LEU A 38 -28.66 9.74 13.72
N LEU A 39 -29.38 10.85 13.69
CA LEU A 39 -29.62 11.71 14.85
C LEU A 39 -30.90 11.32 15.59
N GLU A 40 -31.04 11.79 16.83
CA GLU A 40 -32.21 11.52 17.68
C GLU A 40 -33.55 12.00 17.10
N ASP A 41 -33.53 13.05 16.28
CA ASP A 41 -34.70 13.59 15.58
C ASP A 41 -35.08 12.77 14.33
N GLY A 42 -34.32 11.71 14.03
CA GLY A 42 -34.47 10.86 12.86
C GLY A 42 -33.81 11.41 11.60
N ASN A 43 -33.18 12.58 11.64
CA ASN A 43 -32.45 13.11 10.51
C ASN A 43 -31.12 12.39 10.31
N THR A 44 -30.68 12.34 9.05
CA THR A 44 -29.40 11.74 8.67
C THR A 44 -28.44 12.82 8.20
N VAL A 45 -27.24 12.81 8.77
CA VAL A 45 -26.14 13.71 8.36
C VAL A 45 -24.90 12.88 8.00
N TYR A 46 -24.02 13.46 7.20
CA TYR A 46 -22.78 12.80 6.80
C TYR A 46 -21.61 13.33 7.61
N GLY A 47 -20.84 12.43 8.22
CA GLY A 47 -19.69 12.74 9.06
C GLY A 47 -18.36 12.38 8.41
N CYS A 48 -17.30 13.02 8.89
CA CYS A 48 -15.92 12.65 8.61
C CYS A 48 -15.40 11.64 9.65
N VAL A 49 -14.64 10.64 9.23
CA VAL A 49 -14.01 9.68 10.18
C VAL A 49 -12.88 10.32 11.00
N HIS A 50 -12.28 11.40 10.49
CA HIS A 50 -11.06 11.99 11.04
C HIS A 50 -11.34 13.07 12.09
N CYS A 51 -12.43 13.82 11.96
CA CYS A 51 -12.81 14.89 12.87
C CYS A 51 -14.33 15.08 12.94
N ASP A 52 -14.80 15.94 13.84
CA ASP A 52 -16.22 16.19 14.12
C ASP A 52 -16.96 17.02 13.04
N TYR A 53 -16.40 17.09 11.83
CA TYR A 53 -17.06 17.79 10.73
C TYR A 53 -18.21 16.97 10.19
N THR A 54 -19.38 17.58 10.12
CA THR A 54 -20.61 16.99 9.57
C THR A 54 -21.25 17.91 8.53
N SER A 55 -22.04 17.32 7.64
CA SER A 55 -22.82 18.06 6.62
C SER A 55 -24.02 17.24 6.17
N ASP A 56 -25.13 17.91 5.87
CA ASP A 56 -26.34 17.29 5.30
C ASP A 56 -26.13 16.82 3.85
N ASN A 57 -25.09 17.32 3.18
CA ASN A 57 -24.74 16.95 1.82
C ASN A 57 -23.46 16.12 1.80
N VAL A 58 -23.57 14.87 1.34
CA VAL A 58 -22.44 13.95 1.26
C VAL A 58 -21.32 14.44 0.33
N HIS A 59 -21.68 15.23 -0.69
CA HIS A 59 -20.70 15.81 -1.61
C HIS A 59 -19.81 16.87 -0.95
N SER A 60 -20.21 17.42 0.20
CA SER A 60 -19.42 18.36 1.00
C SER A 60 -18.30 17.66 1.78
N ILE A 61 -18.43 16.35 2.05
CA ILE A 61 -17.43 15.59 2.80
C ILE A 61 -16.16 15.37 1.99
N ARG A 62 -16.28 15.13 0.69
CA ARG A 62 -15.12 14.88 -0.19
C ARG A 62 -14.13 16.05 -0.27
N PRO A 63 -14.54 17.32 -0.51
CA PRO A 63 -13.62 18.46 -0.44
C PRO A 63 -13.11 18.71 0.99
N HIS A 64 -13.88 18.37 2.03
CA HIS A 64 -13.39 18.40 3.41
C HIS A 64 -12.26 17.37 3.65
N LEU A 65 -12.41 16.13 3.20
CA LEU A 65 -11.38 15.08 3.30
C LEU A 65 -10.06 15.46 2.62
N ASN A 66 -10.10 16.23 1.54
CA ASN A 66 -8.90 16.75 0.90
C ASN A 66 -8.09 17.68 1.82
N LYS A 67 -8.73 18.38 2.77
CA LYS A 67 -8.03 19.23 3.76
C LYS A 67 -7.21 18.39 4.76
N HIS A 68 -7.69 17.20 5.09
CA HIS A 68 -6.93 16.22 5.88
C HIS A 68 -5.73 15.69 5.10
N ARG A 69 -5.87 15.48 3.77
CA ARG A 69 -4.72 15.18 2.91
C ARG A 69 -3.71 16.31 2.89
N THR A 70 -4.12 17.58 2.87
CA THR A 70 -3.16 18.70 2.89
C THR A 70 -2.52 18.94 4.26
N ALA A 71 -3.20 18.60 5.37
CA ALA A 71 -2.57 18.57 6.69
C ALA A 71 -1.49 17.47 6.76
N SER A 72 -1.72 16.31 6.11
CA SER A 72 -0.65 15.33 5.87
C SER A 72 0.34 15.74 4.79
N ALA A 73 0.04 16.78 3.99
CA ALA A 73 0.96 17.32 2.98
C ALA A 73 1.83 18.47 3.50
N ALA A 74 1.64 18.91 4.75
CA ALA A 74 2.66 19.69 5.44
C ALA A 74 3.97 18.89 5.67
N SER A 75 3.96 17.58 5.39
CA SER A 75 5.17 16.75 5.24
C SER A 75 5.62 16.53 3.77
N VAL A 76 5.02 17.21 2.78
CA VAL A 76 5.49 17.15 1.37
C VAL A 76 6.45 18.30 1.11
N ALA A 77 7.48 18.39 1.94
CA ALA A 77 8.77 18.97 1.58
C ALA A 77 9.67 17.79 1.18
N GLY A 78 9.48 17.25 -0.03
CA GLY A 78 10.29 16.12 -0.48
C GLY A 78 9.72 15.44 -1.71
N VAL A 79 9.98 15.99 -2.89
CA VAL A 79 9.81 15.28 -4.18
C VAL A 79 10.79 14.09 -4.29
N ASP A 80 11.61 13.85 -3.26
CA ASP A 80 12.68 12.83 -3.21
C ASP A 80 12.35 11.63 -2.30
N GLN A 81 11.14 11.56 -1.71
CA GLN A 81 10.73 10.45 -0.83
C GLN A 81 9.39 9.83 -1.25
N PHE A 82 9.42 8.58 -1.68
CA PHE A 82 8.24 7.71 -1.78
C PHE A 82 8.19 6.82 -0.54
N GLY A 83 7.58 7.32 0.54
CA GLY A 83 7.65 6.66 1.85
C GLY A 83 9.04 6.81 2.49
N GLU A 84 9.60 5.73 3.03
CA GLU A 84 10.94 5.73 3.68
C GLU A 84 12.11 5.59 2.67
N VAL A 85 11.81 5.40 1.38
CA VAL A 85 12.84 5.10 0.37
C VAL A 85 12.98 6.26 -0.61
N THR A 86 14.22 6.71 -0.78
CA THR A 86 14.58 7.76 -1.76
C THR A 86 14.87 7.16 -3.12
N LEU A 87 14.76 7.97 -4.19
CA LEU A 87 15.12 7.53 -5.54
C LEU A 87 16.59 7.09 -5.61
N ALA A 88 17.49 7.81 -4.94
CA ALA A 88 18.90 7.47 -4.86
C ALA A 88 19.13 6.07 -4.26
N GLU A 89 18.40 5.71 -3.19
CA GLU A 89 18.48 4.39 -2.58
C GLU A 89 17.96 3.29 -3.50
N VAL A 90 16.89 3.56 -4.27
CA VAL A 90 16.40 2.61 -5.29
C VAL A 90 17.46 2.38 -6.36
N MET A 91 18.08 3.44 -6.87
CA MET A 91 19.15 3.32 -7.87
C MET A 91 20.35 2.55 -7.34
N ARG A 92 20.74 2.78 -6.08
CA ARG A 92 21.82 2.04 -5.42
C ARG A 92 21.52 0.54 -5.31
N ARG A 93 20.31 0.17 -4.87
CA ARG A 93 19.89 -1.23 -4.76
C ARG A 93 19.85 -1.95 -6.11
N LEU A 94 19.50 -1.24 -7.18
CA LEU A 94 19.53 -1.80 -8.53
C LEU A 94 20.97 -2.10 -8.99
N ALA A 95 21.90 -1.18 -8.71
CA ALA A 95 23.32 -1.42 -9.00
C ALA A 95 23.88 -2.62 -8.19
N ASP A 96 23.57 -2.68 -6.89
CA ASP A 96 23.95 -3.81 -6.04
C ASP A 96 23.40 -5.15 -6.59
N PHE A 97 22.15 -5.14 -7.09
CA PHE A 97 21.52 -6.32 -7.68
C PHE A 97 22.21 -6.80 -8.97
N ASP A 98 22.61 -5.87 -9.84
CA ASP A 98 23.31 -6.19 -11.09
C ASP A 98 24.68 -6.80 -10.81
N GLU A 99 25.42 -6.25 -9.83
CA GLU A 99 26.71 -6.78 -9.41
C GLU A 99 26.59 -8.22 -8.88
N ILE A 100 25.65 -8.47 -7.96
CA ILE A 100 25.39 -9.82 -7.42
C ILE A 100 25.00 -10.79 -8.55
N SER A 101 24.23 -10.33 -9.53
CA SER A 101 23.80 -11.15 -10.66
C SER A 101 25.00 -11.55 -11.54
N ILE A 102 25.91 -10.63 -11.82
CA ILE A 102 27.14 -10.90 -12.57
C ILE A 102 28.03 -11.89 -11.82
N GLU A 103 28.25 -11.67 -10.52
CA GLU A 103 29.07 -12.56 -9.68
C GLU A 103 28.50 -13.98 -9.63
N ARG A 104 27.17 -14.09 -9.49
CA ARG A 104 26.47 -15.37 -9.49
C ARG A 104 26.66 -16.13 -10.81
N GLU A 105 26.53 -15.46 -11.95
CA GLU A 105 26.74 -16.12 -13.25
C GLU A 105 28.20 -16.53 -13.45
N ALA A 106 29.15 -15.69 -13.03
CA ALA A 106 30.57 -16.04 -13.04
C ALA A 106 30.86 -17.26 -12.15
N TRP A 107 30.25 -17.34 -10.97
CA TRP A 107 30.39 -18.48 -10.07
C TRP A 107 29.81 -19.77 -10.67
N LYS A 108 28.60 -19.72 -11.24
CA LYS A 108 27.98 -20.87 -11.92
C LYS A 108 28.85 -21.40 -13.07
N ALA A 109 29.44 -20.50 -13.86
CA ALA A 109 30.33 -20.88 -14.96
C ALA A 109 31.57 -21.61 -14.43
N ARG A 110 32.17 -21.13 -13.33
CA ARG A 110 33.31 -21.80 -12.67
C ARG A 110 32.91 -23.17 -12.11
N ALA A 111 31.79 -23.26 -11.41
CA ALA A 111 31.29 -24.52 -10.85
C ALA A 111 31.07 -25.58 -11.94
N THR A 112 30.37 -25.21 -13.01
CA THR A 112 30.12 -26.09 -14.16
C THR A 112 31.43 -26.58 -14.80
N ARG A 113 32.43 -25.71 -14.94
CA ARG A 113 33.74 -26.09 -15.47
C ARG A 113 34.44 -27.10 -14.55
N ALA A 114 34.41 -26.86 -13.24
CA ALA A 114 35.00 -27.75 -12.26
C ALA A 114 34.32 -29.14 -12.26
N GLU A 115 32.99 -29.18 -12.35
CA GLU A 115 32.24 -30.44 -12.46
C GLU A 115 32.63 -31.25 -13.70
N ARG A 116 32.78 -30.58 -14.85
CA ARG A 116 33.26 -31.23 -16.08
C ARG A 116 34.67 -31.80 -15.90
N SER A 117 35.60 -31.01 -15.35
CA SER A 117 36.96 -31.48 -15.07
C SER A 117 36.98 -32.68 -14.12
N LEU A 118 36.19 -32.65 -13.05
CA LEU A 118 36.06 -33.78 -12.11
C LEU A 118 35.47 -35.02 -12.79
N SER A 119 34.49 -34.84 -13.67
CA SER A 119 33.92 -35.94 -14.45
C SER A 119 34.97 -36.58 -15.35
N THR A 120 35.78 -35.78 -16.05
CA THR A 120 36.89 -36.25 -16.89
C THR A 120 37.92 -37.03 -16.07
N LEU A 121 38.35 -36.51 -14.92
CA LEU A 121 39.31 -37.18 -14.04
C LEU A 121 38.77 -38.52 -13.52
N ARG A 122 37.49 -38.56 -13.12
CA ARG A 122 36.83 -39.79 -12.68
C ARG A 122 36.76 -40.84 -13.79
N ALA A 123 36.48 -40.43 -15.03
CA ALA A 123 36.47 -41.33 -16.17
C ALA A 123 37.86 -41.92 -16.46
N ALA A 124 38.90 -41.08 -16.45
CA ALA A 124 40.29 -41.49 -16.66
C ALA A 124 40.74 -42.50 -15.58
N LEU A 125 40.45 -42.22 -14.30
CA LEU A 125 40.79 -43.13 -13.20
C LEU A 125 40.09 -44.50 -13.32
N ARG A 126 38.84 -44.55 -13.81
CA ARG A 126 38.15 -45.83 -14.07
C ARG A 126 38.78 -46.61 -15.22
N GLY A 127 39.22 -45.93 -16.28
CA GLY A 127 39.86 -46.57 -17.43
C GLY A 127 41.27 -47.08 -17.17
N VAL A 128 42.02 -46.50 -16.22
CA VAL A 128 43.37 -46.96 -15.82
C VAL A 128 43.31 -48.15 -14.84
N ALA A 129 42.20 -48.35 -14.16
CA ALA A 129 41.98 -49.47 -13.23
C ALA A 129 41.41 -50.74 -13.88
N SER A 130 41.38 -50.81 -15.22
CA SER A 130 40.91 -51.96 -16.03
C SER A 130 42.06 -52.63 -16.76
#